data_AF-A0A6A6NG52-F1
#
_entry.id   AF-A0A6A6NG52-F1
#
_cell.length_a   1.000
_cell.length_b   1.000
_cell.length_c   1.000
_cell.angle_alpha   90.00
_cell.angle_beta   90.00
_cell.angle_gamma   90.00
#
_symmetry.space_group_name_H-M   'P 1'
#
loop_
_entity.id
_entity.type
_entity.pdbx_description
1 polymer ?
#
loop_
_entity_poly.entity_id
_entity_poly.type
_entity_poly.pdbx_seq_one_letter_code
_entity_poly.pdbx_strand_id
1 'polypeptide(L)'
;MDNRWYSSEPEREVQDKSQQNREQDSLIEDLVEDFRLPINHKPTENVDLDNVEQASLDTKLTASNIGFRLLQKMGWKGKGLGKDEQGIVEPIKSGIRDPKLGIGKQEEDDFFTSEENIQRKKLDVEVEETEEHAKKREVLAEREQKIQTEVKEIRKVFHCDLCNKQYKLAMEFEVHLSSYDHNHRKKPSGGDAKKPKVAVASVFGNDSDEEQ
;
A
#
# COMPACT_ATOMS: atom_id res chain seq x y z
N MET A 1 87.53 30.03 -11.45
CA MET A 1 86.38 29.12 -11.58
C MET A 1 85.50 29.29 -10.36
N ASP A 2 84.81 30.42 -10.35
CA ASP A 2 83.37 30.61 -10.12
C ASP A 2 82.63 29.53 -9.33
N ASN A 3 81.96 29.95 -8.26
CA ASN A 3 80.49 29.98 -8.19
C ASN A 3 80.05 30.28 -6.75
N ARG A 4 79.40 31.44 -6.52
CA ARG A 4 78.32 31.47 -5.53
C ARG A 4 77.29 32.55 -5.86
N TRP A 5 76.05 32.07 -5.98
CA TRP A 5 74.88 32.75 -6.50
C TRP A 5 74.38 33.92 -5.63
N TYR A 6 73.91 34.94 -6.36
CA TYR A 6 72.66 35.70 -6.20
C TYR A 6 71.83 35.47 -4.93
N SER A 7 71.65 36.54 -4.14
CA SER A 7 70.64 36.80 -3.09
C SER A 7 71.17 38.04 -2.33
N SER A 8 70.53 39.19 -2.14
CA SER A 8 69.12 39.56 -2.00
C SER A 8 69.06 41.10 -1.90
N GLU A 9 68.14 41.78 -2.60
CA GLU A 9 67.48 42.98 -2.02
C GLU A 9 65.97 42.92 -2.33
N PRO A 10 65.19 42.14 -1.56
CA PRO A 10 63.73 42.24 -1.54
C PRO A 10 63.23 43.22 -0.45
N GLU A 11 64.11 43.79 0.37
CA GLU A 11 63.70 44.37 1.67
C GLU A 11 62.91 45.68 1.56
N ARG A 12 63.16 46.52 0.55
CA ARG A 12 62.43 47.79 0.37
C ARG A 12 61.04 47.60 -0.23
N GLU A 13 60.89 46.66 -1.16
CA GLU A 13 59.60 46.36 -1.80
C GLU A 13 58.67 45.57 -0.86
N VAL A 14 59.25 44.78 0.05
CA VAL A 14 58.51 44.05 1.10
C VAL A 14 57.97 45.01 2.17
N GLN A 15 58.67 46.09 2.48
CA GLN A 15 58.19 47.12 3.42
C GLN A 15 57.02 47.93 2.85
N ASP A 16 57.08 48.32 1.58
CA ASP A 16 56.01 49.06 0.89
C ASP A 16 54.75 48.19 0.69
N LYS A 17 54.92 46.92 0.28
CA LYS A 17 53.80 45.96 0.20
C LYS A 17 53.20 45.62 1.56
N SER A 18 54.01 45.59 2.61
CA SER A 18 53.57 45.39 4.00
C SER A 18 52.77 46.58 4.52
N GLN A 19 53.20 47.81 4.20
CA GLN A 19 52.46 49.03 4.52
C GLN A 19 51.14 49.10 3.75
N GLN A 20 51.14 48.83 2.45
CA GLN A 20 49.92 48.80 1.63
C GLN A 20 48.95 47.70 2.05
N ASN A 21 49.42 46.51 2.42
CA ASN A 21 48.57 45.44 2.98
C ASN A 21 47.97 45.85 4.33
N ARG A 22 48.73 46.54 5.19
CA ARG A 22 48.21 47.05 6.47
C ARG A 22 47.16 48.14 6.29
N GLU A 23 47.37 49.03 5.32
CA GLU A 23 46.40 50.06 4.97
C GLU A 23 45.13 49.44 4.36
N GLN A 24 45.28 48.45 3.46
CA GLN A 24 44.14 47.70 2.92
C GLN A 24 43.40 46.91 4.00
N ASP A 25 44.10 46.22 4.90
CA ASP A 25 43.48 45.52 6.03
C ASP A 25 42.75 46.50 6.95
N SER A 26 43.33 47.68 7.24
CA SER A 26 42.64 48.70 8.06
C SER A 26 41.39 49.27 7.38
N LEU A 27 41.41 49.48 6.07
CA LEU A 27 40.25 49.92 5.31
C LEU A 27 39.18 48.82 5.22
N ILE A 28 39.58 47.55 5.18
CA ILE A 28 38.67 46.40 5.24
C ILE A 28 38.07 46.29 6.64
N GLU A 29 38.84 46.53 7.71
CA GLU A 29 38.39 46.43 9.09
C GLU A 29 37.34 47.52 9.41
N ASP A 30 37.59 48.77 8.98
CA ASP A 30 36.62 49.88 9.05
C ASP A 30 35.33 49.56 8.25
N LEU A 31 35.46 48.96 7.06
CA LEU A 31 34.30 48.58 6.24
C LEU A 31 33.52 47.40 6.83
N VAL A 32 34.18 46.49 7.54
CA VAL A 32 33.56 45.32 8.18
C VAL A 32 32.85 45.71 9.46
N GLU A 33 33.30 46.75 10.14
CA GLU A 33 32.66 47.31 11.33
C GLU A 33 31.36 48.06 10.97
N ASP A 34 31.33 48.78 9.84
CA ASP A 34 30.14 49.46 9.33
C ASP A 34 29.00 48.51 8.92
N PHE A 35 29.31 47.27 8.54
CA PHE A 35 28.30 46.25 8.18
C PHE A 35 27.94 45.29 9.31
N ARG A 36 28.49 45.46 10.52
CA ARG A 36 28.13 44.66 11.68
C ARG A 36 27.05 45.36 12.50
N LEU A 37 25.85 44.79 12.44
CA LEU A 37 24.78 45.18 13.35
C LEU A 37 25.21 44.89 14.80
N PRO A 38 25.00 45.82 15.75
CA PRO A 38 25.26 45.58 17.16
C PRO A 38 24.63 44.28 17.65
N ILE A 39 25.26 43.59 18.60
CA ILE A 39 24.79 42.30 19.13
C ILE A 39 23.35 42.36 19.68
N ASN A 40 22.90 43.54 20.12
CA ASN A 40 21.55 43.78 20.62
C ASN A 40 20.58 44.34 19.56
N HIS A 41 21.00 44.43 18.29
CA HIS A 41 20.17 44.89 17.20
C HIS A 41 19.11 43.83 16.89
N LYS A 42 17.94 44.01 17.48
CA LYS A 42 16.74 43.28 17.07
C LYS A 42 16.35 43.80 15.69
N PRO A 43 16.19 42.94 14.68
CA PRO A 43 15.54 43.34 13.44
C PRO A 43 14.24 44.07 13.81
N THR A 44 14.06 45.30 13.33
CA THR A 44 12.80 46.00 13.51
C THR A 44 11.71 45.16 12.88
N GLU A 45 10.88 44.51 13.70
CA GLU A 45 9.78 43.63 13.25
C GLU A 45 8.70 44.37 12.45
N ASN A 46 8.81 45.70 12.33
CA ASN A 46 7.83 46.56 11.68
C ASN A 46 8.38 47.08 10.36
N VAL A 47 8.55 46.19 9.38
CA VAL A 47 8.40 46.62 7.99
C VAL A 47 6.90 46.82 7.80
N ASP A 48 6.46 48.04 7.48
CA ASP A 48 5.04 48.34 7.24
C ASP A 48 4.58 47.59 5.97
N LEU A 49 4.07 46.36 6.17
CA LEU A 49 3.56 45.49 5.11
C LEU A 49 2.10 45.82 4.73
N ASP A 50 1.48 46.80 5.38
CA ASP A 50 0.07 47.17 5.19
C ASP A 50 -0.28 47.51 3.74
N ASN A 51 0.69 47.98 2.95
CA ASN A 51 0.53 48.35 1.55
C ASN A 51 1.24 47.39 0.58
N VAL A 52 1.80 46.27 1.05
CA VAL A 52 2.51 45.30 0.22
C VAL A 52 1.59 44.12 -0.06
N GLU A 53 1.08 44.05 -1.29
CA GLU A 53 0.35 42.86 -1.76
C GLU A 53 1.31 41.67 -1.84
N GLN A 54 1.13 40.70 -0.94
CA GLN A 54 1.89 39.45 -0.98
C GLN A 54 1.45 38.65 -2.21
N ALA A 55 2.40 38.30 -3.08
CA ALA A 55 2.12 37.50 -4.25
C ALA A 55 1.69 36.10 -3.84
N SER A 56 0.45 35.72 -4.18
CA SER A 56 -0.04 34.35 -4.01
C SER A 56 0.31 33.48 -5.23
N LEU A 57 0.40 32.17 -5.05
CA LEU A 57 0.65 31.23 -6.15
C LEU A 57 -0.55 31.13 -7.12
N ASP A 58 -1.76 31.41 -6.65
CA ASP A 58 -2.99 31.22 -7.42
C ASP A 58 -3.40 32.47 -8.22
N THR A 59 -2.87 33.65 -7.86
CA THR A 59 -3.17 34.91 -8.55
C THR A 59 -2.05 35.32 -9.50
N LYS A 60 -2.37 35.52 -10.78
CA LYS A 60 -1.43 36.12 -11.74
C LYS A 60 -1.01 37.53 -11.29
N LEU A 61 0.26 37.87 -11.54
CA LEU A 61 0.75 39.23 -11.32
C LEU A 61 0.01 40.23 -12.21
N THR A 62 -0.36 41.37 -11.63
CA THR A 62 -1.01 42.48 -12.33
C THR A 62 -0.03 43.25 -13.21
N ALA A 63 -0.54 43.92 -14.24
CA ALA A 63 0.30 44.70 -15.16
C ALA A 63 0.96 45.94 -14.52
N SER A 64 0.47 46.38 -13.35
CA SER A 64 1.08 47.44 -12.56
C SER A 64 2.37 47.00 -11.87
N ASN A 65 2.61 45.69 -11.72
CA ASN A 65 3.81 45.18 -11.08
C ASN A 65 5.06 45.51 -11.91
N ILE A 66 6.08 46.03 -11.24
CA ILE A 66 7.34 46.47 -11.87
C ILE A 66 8.03 45.29 -12.59
N GLY A 67 8.03 44.10 -11.98
CA GLY A 67 8.62 42.88 -12.55
C GLY A 67 7.88 42.41 -13.81
N PHE A 68 6.55 42.46 -13.80
CA PHE A 68 5.73 42.13 -14.98
C PHE A 68 6.06 43.05 -16.16
N ARG A 69 6.13 44.37 -15.91
CA ARG A 69 6.48 45.37 -16.92
C ARG A 69 7.90 45.20 -17.45
N LEU A 70 8.85 44.82 -16.60
CA LEU A 70 10.22 44.57 -17.00
C LEU A 70 10.32 43.34 -17.91
N LEU A 71 9.66 42.24 -17.55
CA LEU A 71 9.61 41.03 -18.37
C LEU A 71 9.00 41.31 -19.75
N GLN A 72 7.90 42.07 -19.80
CA GLN A 72 7.31 42.48 -21.08
C GLN A 72 8.27 43.29 -21.95
N LYS A 73 9.05 44.21 -21.37
CA LYS A 73 10.08 44.98 -22.10
C LYS A 73 11.19 44.11 -22.66
N MET A 74 11.48 42.97 -22.01
CA MET A 74 12.43 41.97 -22.49
C MET A 74 11.82 41.03 -23.56
N GLY A 75 10.57 41.25 -23.96
CA GLY A 75 9.89 40.49 -25.01
C GLY A 75 9.07 39.29 -24.50
N TRP A 76 8.91 39.14 -23.18
CA TRP A 76 8.07 38.09 -22.61
C TRP A 76 6.58 38.37 -22.84
N LYS A 77 5.85 37.36 -23.33
CA LYS A 77 4.42 37.46 -23.71
C LYS A 77 3.46 36.76 -22.77
N GLY A 78 3.92 36.31 -21.60
CA GLY A 78 3.08 35.60 -20.62
C GLY A 78 3.06 34.07 -20.76
N LYS A 79 3.98 33.49 -21.54
CA LYS A 79 4.13 32.03 -21.72
C LYS A 79 5.36 31.50 -20.99
N GLY A 80 5.68 30.23 -21.19
CA GLY A 80 6.90 29.60 -20.68
C GLY A 80 8.16 30.38 -21.11
N LEU A 81 9.15 30.48 -20.22
CA LEU A 81 10.42 31.11 -20.55
C LEU A 81 11.27 30.18 -21.43
N GLY A 82 12.19 30.77 -22.21
CA GLY A 82 13.12 30.03 -23.07
C GLY A 82 12.93 30.34 -24.55
N LYS A 83 13.90 29.89 -25.37
CA LYS A 83 13.94 30.17 -26.81
C LYS A 83 12.67 29.70 -27.55
N ASP A 84 12.18 28.53 -27.17
CA ASP A 84 11.02 27.87 -27.76
C ASP A 84 9.83 27.89 -26.79
N GLU A 85 9.81 28.82 -25.83
CA GLU A 85 8.78 28.93 -24.79
C GLU A 85 8.64 27.65 -23.92
N GLN A 86 9.71 26.87 -23.78
CA GLN A 86 9.71 25.54 -23.17
C GLN A 86 9.63 25.50 -21.63
N GLY A 87 9.71 26.65 -20.98
CA GLY A 87 9.68 26.76 -19.53
C GLY A 87 8.30 26.52 -18.94
N ILE A 88 8.26 26.21 -17.64
CA ILE A 88 7.02 26.09 -16.89
C ILE A 88 6.26 27.43 -16.90
N VAL A 89 4.96 27.38 -17.22
CA VAL A 89 4.07 28.55 -17.23
C VAL A 89 3.56 28.85 -15.83
N GLU A 90 3.18 27.79 -15.11
CA GLU A 90 2.66 27.88 -13.75
C GLU A 90 3.76 27.57 -12.74
N PRO A 91 3.77 28.27 -11.58
CA PRO A 91 4.75 28.00 -10.53
C PRO A 91 4.49 26.62 -9.91
N ILE A 92 5.58 25.93 -9.54
CA ILE A 92 5.49 24.64 -8.84
C ILE A 92 4.98 24.89 -7.42
N LYS A 93 3.85 24.27 -7.07
CA LYS A 93 3.30 24.35 -5.72
C LYS A 93 4.12 23.48 -4.77
N SER A 94 4.72 24.08 -3.75
CA SER A 94 5.35 23.32 -2.66
C SER A 94 4.27 22.86 -1.68
N GLY A 95 4.27 21.59 -1.32
CA GLY A 95 3.44 21.09 -0.22
C GLY A 95 3.91 21.67 1.11
N ILE A 96 2.97 22.10 1.95
CA ILE A 96 3.24 22.48 3.32
C ILE A 96 3.45 21.18 4.10
N ARG A 97 4.55 21.08 4.85
CA ARG A 97 4.85 19.93 5.70
C ARG A 97 5.17 20.42 7.10
N ASP A 98 4.71 19.66 8.09
CA ASP A 98 5.12 19.88 9.46
C ASP A 98 6.62 19.55 9.62
N PRO A 99 7.44 20.47 10.14
CA PRO A 99 8.90 20.29 10.20
C PRO A 99 9.34 19.16 11.15
N LYS A 100 8.44 18.72 12.04
CA LYS A 100 8.68 17.61 12.98
C LYS A 100 8.19 16.26 12.44
N LEU A 101 7.43 16.26 11.35
CA LEU A 101 6.82 15.06 10.81
C LEU A 101 7.80 14.34 9.89
N GLY A 102 7.94 13.04 10.09
CA GLY A 102 8.78 12.20 9.23
C GLY A 102 8.26 12.17 7.79
N ILE A 103 9.17 12.00 6.82
CA ILE A 103 8.79 11.80 5.42
C ILE A 103 7.94 10.52 5.33
N GLY A 104 6.81 10.59 4.63
CA GLY A 104 5.88 9.47 4.43
C GLY A 104 4.84 9.29 5.54
N LYS A 105 5.06 9.85 6.75
CA LYS A 105 4.10 9.69 7.85
C LYS A 105 2.74 10.36 7.57
N GLN A 106 2.74 11.51 6.88
CA GLN A 106 1.49 12.17 6.51
C GLN A 106 0.59 11.25 5.65
N GLU A 107 1.17 10.51 4.71
CA GLU A 107 0.43 9.61 3.82
C GLU A 107 -0.18 8.42 4.58
N GLU A 108 0.56 7.90 5.55
CA GLU A 108 0.07 6.87 6.46
C GLU A 108 -1.07 7.38 7.34
N ASP A 109 -0.87 8.53 7.99
CA ASP A 109 -1.88 9.17 8.85
C ASP A 109 -3.15 9.49 8.03
N ASP A 110 -3.02 9.98 6.79
CA ASP A 110 -4.15 10.28 5.88
C ASP A 110 -4.91 8.99 5.50
N PHE A 111 -4.21 7.89 5.20
CA PHE A 111 -4.84 6.61 4.87
C PHE A 111 -5.66 6.05 6.05
N PHE A 112 -5.07 6.03 7.25
CA PHE A 112 -5.75 5.52 8.44
C PHE A 112 -6.85 6.45 8.95
N THR A 113 -6.69 7.76 8.76
CA THR A 113 -7.66 8.77 9.20
C THR A 113 -8.72 9.06 8.14
N SER A 114 -8.64 8.42 6.97
CA SER A 114 -9.64 8.58 5.92
C SER A 114 -11.04 8.22 6.44
N GLU A 115 -12.03 9.04 6.09
CA GLU A 115 -13.41 8.88 6.56
C GLU A 115 -14.00 7.51 6.18
N GLU A 116 -13.50 6.89 5.11
CA GLU A 116 -13.86 5.54 4.67
C GLU A 116 -13.36 4.43 5.62
N ASN A 117 -12.26 4.67 6.35
CA ASN A 117 -11.68 3.74 7.32
C ASN A 117 -12.18 4.02 8.75
N ILE A 118 -12.38 5.30 9.08
CA ILE A 118 -12.95 5.72 10.38
C ILE A 118 -14.43 5.37 10.50
N GLN A 119 -15.15 5.23 9.39
CA GLN A 119 -16.51 4.70 9.42
C GLN A 119 -16.46 3.26 9.94
N ARG A 120 -16.73 3.11 11.24
CA ARG A 120 -17.02 1.84 11.90
C ARG A 120 -17.94 1.07 10.96
N LYS A 121 -17.54 -0.13 10.52
CA LYS A 121 -18.45 -1.04 9.78
C LYS A 121 -19.77 -1.03 10.54
N LYS A 122 -20.81 -0.43 9.95
CA LYS A 122 -22.13 -0.40 10.57
C LYS A 122 -22.48 -1.85 10.87
N LEU A 123 -22.79 -2.14 12.13
CA LEU A 123 -23.23 -3.48 12.51
C LEU A 123 -24.50 -3.78 11.71
N ASP A 124 -24.77 -5.05 11.43
CA ASP A 124 -25.96 -5.52 10.69
C ASP A 124 -27.31 -5.08 11.30
N VAL A 125 -27.28 -4.44 12.48
CA VAL A 125 -28.42 -3.87 13.23
C VAL A 125 -28.67 -2.39 12.89
N GLU A 126 -27.67 -1.66 12.37
CA GLU A 126 -27.77 -0.24 11.97
C GLU A 126 -27.95 -0.03 10.46
N VAL A 127 -27.69 -1.07 9.65
CA VAL A 127 -28.06 -1.10 8.24
C VAL A 127 -29.57 -1.36 8.19
N GLU A 128 -30.35 -0.38 7.74
CA GLU A 128 -31.80 -0.53 7.67
C GLU A 128 -32.18 -1.81 6.93
N GLU A 129 -33.18 -2.51 7.48
CA GLU A 129 -33.78 -3.71 6.88
C GLU A 129 -34.51 -3.33 5.59
N THR A 130 -33.76 -3.02 4.53
CA THR A 130 -34.34 -2.97 3.20
C THR A 130 -34.83 -4.37 2.86
N GLU A 131 -35.96 -4.47 2.16
CA GLU A 131 -36.56 -5.75 1.76
C GLU A 131 -35.57 -6.65 1.00
N GLU A 132 -34.55 -6.05 0.37
CA GLU A 132 -33.48 -6.74 -0.34
C GLU A 132 -32.50 -7.47 0.59
N HIS A 133 -32.19 -6.91 1.75
CA HIS A 133 -31.35 -7.59 2.76
C HIS A 133 -32.07 -8.75 3.43
N ALA A 134 -33.39 -8.63 3.64
CA ALA A 134 -34.22 -9.72 4.15
C ALA A 134 -34.27 -10.90 3.16
N LYS A 135 -34.56 -10.63 1.87
CA LYS A 135 -34.54 -11.65 0.80
C LYS A 135 -33.18 -12.30 0.65
N LYS A 136 -32.08 -11.54 0.78
CA LYS A 136 -30.71 -12.09 0.71
C LYS A 136 -30.42 -13.05 1.88
N ARG A 137 -30.87 -12.74 3.10
CA ARG A 137 -30.72 -13.64 4.26
C ARG A 137 -31.56 -14.90 4.10
N GLU A 138 -32.76 -14.79 3.55
CA GLU A 138 -33.64 -15.94 3.28
C GLU A 138 -33.03 -16.90 2.27
N VAL A 139 -32.53 -16.40 1.13
CA VAL A 139 -31.87 -17.22 0.11
C VAL A 139 -30.61 -17.91 0.66
N LEU A 140 -29.85 -17.22 1.50
CA LEU A 140 -28.68 -17.82 2.17
C LEU A 140 -29.11 -18.91 3.16
N ALA A 141 -30.14 -18.67 3.96
CA ALA A 141 -30.66 -19.67 4.90
C ALA A 141 -31.22 -20.91 4.18
N GLU A 142 -31.95 -20.73 3.08
CA GLU A 142 -32.45 -21.83 2.24
C GLU A 142 -31.28 -22.65 1.66
N ARG A 143 -30.26 -21.96 1.13
CA ARG A 143 -29.06 -22.61 0.60
C ARG A 143 -28.33 -23.40 1.69
N GLU A 144 -28.18 -22.83 2.88
CA GLU A 144 -27.56 -23.51 4.01
C GLU A 144 -28.37 -24.72 4.48
N GLN A 145 -29.70 -24.62 4.53
CA GLN A 145 -30.57 -25.76 4.85
C GLN A 145 -30.42 -26.89 3.83
N LYS A 146 -30.37 -26.56 2.54
CA LYS A 146 -30.13 -27.54 1.48
C LYS A 146 -28.77 -28.23 1.65
N ILE A 147 -27.71 -27.47 1.85
CA ILE A 147 -26.36 -28.01 2.10
C ILE A 147 -26.37 -28.90 3.35
N GLN A 148 -27.09 -28.52 4.41
CA GLN A 148 -27.20 -29.34 5.62
C GLN A 148 -27.92 -30.66 5.36
N THR A 149 -28.98 -30.69 4.54
CA THR A 149 -29.66 -31.93 4.17
C THR A 149 -28.77 -32.85 3.33
N GLU A 150 -28.05 -32.29 2.35
CA GLU A 150 -27.09 -33.02 1.53
C GLU A 150 -25.94 -33.58 2.38
N VAL A 151 -25.37 -32.78 3.29
CA VAL A 151 -24.32 -33.23 4.21
C VAL A 151 -24.82 -34.33 5.15
N LYS A 152 -26.08 -34.26 5.61
CA LYS A 152 -26.69 -35.31 6.44
C LYS A 152 -26.86 -36.61 5.63
N GLU A 153 -27.27 -36.53 4.37
CA GLU A 153 -27.39 -37.67 3.48
C GLU A 153 -26.02 -38.31 3.20
N ILE A 154 -25.01 -37.49 2.89
CA ILE A 154 -23.63 -37.94 2.68
C ILE A 154 -23.07 -38.60 3.94
N ARG A 155 -23.32 -38.04 5.14
CA ARG A 155 -22.88 -38.65 6.41
C ARG A 155 -23.53 -40.00 6.69
N LYS A 156 -24.74 -40.25 6.17
CA LYS A 156 -25.36 -41.58 6.24
C LYS A 156 -24.66 -42.58 5.33
N VAL A 157 -23.99 -42.17 4.24
CA VAL A 157 -23.25 -43.14 3.41
C VAL A 157 -22.04 -43.72 4.17
N PHE A 158 -21.42 -42.93 5.05
CA PHE A 158 -20.24 -43.33 5.83
C PHE A 158 -20.58 -43.95 7.20
N HIS A 159 -21.70 -44.65 7.33
CA HIS A 159 -22.05 -45.39 8.54
C HIS A 159 -21.90 -46.91 8.33
N CYS A 160 -21.45 -47.60 9.37
CA CYS A 160 -21.34 -49.06 9.39
C CYS A 160 -22.30 -49.63 10.44
N ASP A 161 -23.35 -50.33 10.00
CA ASP A 161 -24.36 -50.96 10.87
C ASP A 161 -23.78 -52.11 11.72
N LEU A 162 -22.81 -52.86 11.19
CA LEU A 162 -22.19 -53.97 11.91
C LEU A 162 -21.35 -53.52 13.11
N CYS A 163 -20.90 -52.27 13.10
CA CYS A 163 -20.04 -51.72 14.13
C CYS A 163 -20.66 -50.51 14.85
N ASN A 164 -21.83 -50.02 14.40
CA ASN A 164 -22.48 -48.79 14.84
C ASN A 164 -21.49 -47.60 14.91
N LYS A 165 -20.69 -47.42 13.86
CA LYS A 165 -19.68 -46.36 13.76
C LYS A 165 -19.97 -45.47 12.56
N GLN A 166 -19.97 -44.16 12.78
CA GLN A 166 -20.06 -43.13 11.74
C GLN A 166 -18.67 -42.54 11.48
N TYR A 167 -18.27 -42.52 10.21
CA TYR A 167 -16.98 -42.04 9.77
C TYR A 167 -17.13 -40.64 9.16
N LYS A 168 -16.12 -39.79 9.37
CA LYS A 168 -16.14 -38.39 8.90
C LYS A 168 -15.58 -38.28 7.48
N LEU A 169 -14.65 -39.16 7.12
CA LEU A 169 -13.95 -39.15 5.84
C LEU A 169 -14.17 -40.48 5.10
N ALA A 170 -14.30 -40.41 3.78
CA ALA A 170 -14.50 -41.59 2.92
C ALA A 170 -13.39 -42.63 3.06
N MET A 171 -12.13 -42.18 3.08
CA MET A 171 -10.96 -43.05 3.20
C MET A 171 -10.96 -43.85 4.52
N GLU A 172 -11.39 -43.22 5.63
CA GLU A 172 -11.48 -43.91 6.93
C GLU A 172 -12.54 -45.01 6.92
N PHE A 173 -13.65 -44.77 6.22
CA PHE A 173 -14.72 -45.75 6.06
C PHE A 173 -14.27 -46.95 5.22
N GLU A 174 -13.58 -46.73 4.11
CA GLU A 174 -13.03 -47.80 3.26
C GLU A 174 -11.97 -48.65 4.00
N VAL A 175 -11.09 -48.01 4.78
CA VAL A 175 -10.14 -48.71 5.64
C VAL A 175 -10.87 -49.53 6.72
N HIS A 176 -11.96 -48.99 7.29
CA HIS A 176 -12.77 -49.76 8.22
C HIS A 176 -13.39 -51.00 7.58
N LEU A 177 -13.96 -50.89 6.37
CA LEU A 177 -14.55 -52.01 5.65
C LEU A 177 -13.53 -53.11 5.31
N SER A 178 -12.27 -52.75 5.11
CA SER A 178 -11.18 -53.70 4.88
C SER A 178 -10.50 -54.21 6.15
N SER A 179 -10.80 -53.63 7.32
CA SER A 179 -10.17 -54.01 8.60
C SER A 179 -10.51 -55.44 9.03
N TYR A 180 -9.52 -56.12 9.63
CA TYR A 180 -9.63 -57.51 10.09
C TYR A 180 -10.80 -57.69 11.07
N ASP A 181 -10.95 -56.82 12.07
CA ASP A 181 -12.06 -56.85 13.04
C ASP A 181 -13.44 -56.69 12.39
N HIS A 182 -13.57 -55.80 11.40
CA HIS A 182 -14.84 -55.62 10.68
C HIS A 182 -15.19 -56.86 9.86
N ASN A 183 -14.23 -57.43 9.13
CA ASN A 183 -14.42 -58.65 8.34
C ASN A 183 -14.65 -59.89 9.21
N HIS A 184 -14.10 -59.94 10.43
CA HIS A 184 -14.41 -60.98 11.40
C HIS A 184 -15.82 -60.85 11.98
N ARG A 185 -16.29 -59.63 12.28
CA ARG A 185 -17.68 -59.39 12.68
C ARG A 185 -18.69 -59.63 11.56
N LYS A 186 -18.29 -59.44 10.30
CA LYS A 186 -19.12 -59.70 9.11
C LYS A 186 -19.37 -61.19 8.88
N LYS A 187 -18.44 -62.06 9.29
CA LYS A 187 -18.68 -63.51 9.28
C LYS A 187 -19.60 -63.85 10.46
N PRO A 188 -20.80 -64.40 10.24
CA PRO A 188 -21.65 -64.79 11.35
C PRO A 188 -20.91 -65.87 12.16
N SER A 189 -20.65 -65.58 13.43
CA SER A 189 -20.22 -66.57 14.39
C SER A 189 -21.32 -67.61 14.56
N GLY A 190 -21.13 -68.78 13.96
CA GLY A 190 -21.78 -70.04 14.33
C GLY A 190 -23.28 -70.16 14.04
N GLY A 191 -23.61 -70.83 12.93
CA GLY A 191 -24.92 -71.42 12.71
C GLY A 191 -24.78 -72.59 11.73
N ASP A 192 -24.98 -73.82 12.23
CA ASP A 192 -24.95 -75.07 11.48
C ASP A 192 -25.90 -75.04 10.26
N ALA A 193 -25.36 -74.69 9.09
CA ALA A 193 -26.05 -74.86 7.83
C ALA A 193 -25.97 -76.34 7.40
N LYS A 194 -26.97 -77.14 7.83
CA LYS A 194 -27.31 -78.40 7.15
C LYS A 194 -27.52 -78.09 5.67
N LYS A 195 -26.59 -78.55 4.83
CA LYS A 195 -26.74 -78.50 3.36
C LYS A 195 -28.01 -79.27 2.97
N PRO A 196 -28.99 -78.67 2.25
CA PRO A 196 -30.01 -79.47 1.60
C PRO A 196 -29.36 -80.31 0.50
N LYS A 197 -29.53 -81.63 0.55
CA LYS A 197 -29.18 -82.53 -0.56
C LYS A 197 -30.16 -82.26 -1.70
N VAL A 198 -29.74 -81.47 -2.69
CA VAL A 198 -30.50 -81.32 -3.94
C VAL A 198 -30.10 -82.49 -4.84
N ALA A 199 -31.07 -83.36 -5.15
CA ALA A 199 -30.91 -84.40 -6.16
C ALA A 199 -30.80 -83.73 -7.53
N VAL A 200 -29.73 -84.07 -8.28
CA VAL A 200 -29.60 -83.73 -9.70
C VAL A 200 -30.69 -84.50 -10.46
N ALA A 201 -31.74 -83.79 -10.89
CA ALA A 201 -32.59 -84.23 -11.97
C ALA A 201 -32.01 -83.64 -13.26
N SER A 202 -31.42 -84.51 -14.08
CA SER A 202 -30.96 -84.17 -15.42
C SER A 202 -32.18 -83.91 -16.29
N VAL A 203 -32.41 -82.64 -16.64
CA VAL A 203 -33.34 -82.27 -17.71
C VAL A 203 -32.46 -81.90 -18.90
N PHE A 204 -32.31 -82.86 -19.81
CA PHE A 204 -31.80 -82.61 -21.16
C PHE A 204 -32.69 -81.54 -21.81
N GLY A 205 -32.07 -80.44 -22.20
CA GLY A 205 -32.67 -79.44 -23.06
C GLY A 205 -32.85 -79.99 -24.46
N ASN A 206 -34.02 -79.76 -25.01
CA ASN A 206 -34.26 -79.61 -26.44
C ASN A 206 -35.39 -78.59 -26.53
N ASP A 207 -35.06 -77.36 -26.90
CA ASP A 207 -35.99 -76.60 -27.70
C ASP A 207 -35.20 -75.80 -28.73
N SER A 208 -35.57 -76.13 -29.96
CA SER A 208 -34.94 -75.75 -31.20
C SER A 208 -35.34 -74.34 -31.58
N ASP A 209 -34.49 -73.75 -32.42
CA ASP A 209 -34.71 -72.54 -33.20
C ASP A 209 -36.16 -72.37 -33.70
N GLU A 210 -36.70 -71.15 -33.60
CA GLU A 210 -37.47 -70.56 -34.71
C GLU A 210 -37.54 -69.02 -34.62
N GLU A 211 -37.23 -68.42 -35.76
CA GLU A 211 -37.12 -66.99 -36.06
C GLU A 211 -38.47 -66.27 -36.13
N GLN A 212 -38.50 -64.99 -35.75
CA GLN A 212 -38.77 -63.80 -36.60
C GLN A 212 -39.10 -62.56 -35.77
#